data_AF-A0A1J5SI50-F1
#
_entry.id   AF-A0A1J5SI50-F1
#
_cell.length_a   1.000
_cell.length_b   1.000
_cell.length_c   1.000
_cell.angle_alpha   90.00
_cell.angle_beta   90.00
_cell.angle_gamma   90.00
#
_symmetry.space_group_name_H-M   'P 1'
#
loop_
_entity.id
_entity.type
_entity.pdbx_description
1 polymer ?
#
loop_
_entity_poly.entity_id
_entity_poly.type
_entity_poly.pdbx_seq_one_letter_code
_entity_poly.pdbx_strand_id
1 'polypeptide(L)' 'MNIKLFLRTVLFLAILFVMLYVGMTNTGNIRFSLPLVWNKPVEQPAALIYFAIFAVGVIAGTLFNVGGGKGSRSPSKSKD' A
#
# COMPACT_ATOMS: atom_id res chain seq x y z
N MET A 1 5.92 -18.66 -12.28
CA MET A 1 6.15 -17.57 -11.31
C MET A 1 6.80 -18.17 -10.06
N ASN A 2 7.70 -17.46 -9.38
CA ASN A 2 8.28 -17.95 -8.12
C ASN A 2 7.17 -18.10 -7.06
N ILE A 3 7.13 -19.22 -6.31
CA ILE A 3 6.11 -19.48 -5.27
C ILE A 3 6.05 -18.35 -4.23
N LYS A 4 7.20 -17.74 -3.90
CA LYS A 4 7.28 -16.59 -3.01
C LYS A 4 6.57 -15.37 -3.59
N LEU A 5 6.70 -15.14 -4.90
CA LEU A 5 6.01 -14.04 -5.58
C LEU A 5 4.50 -14.33 -5.66
N PHE A 6 4.10 -15.58 -5.91
CA PHE A 6 2.71 -16.00 -5.90
C PHE A 6 2.03 -15.75 -4.55
N LEU A 7 2.66 -16.18 -3.45
CA LEU A 7 2.13 -15.95 -2.09
C LEU A 7 1.99 -14.46 -1.76
N ARG A 8 2.94 -13.62 -2.19
CA ARG A 8 2.83 -12.16 -2.04
C ARG A 8 1.67 -11.59 -2.83
N THR A 9 1.47 -12.05 -4.06
CA THR A 9 0.32 -11.63 -4.90
C THR A 9 -1.01 -12.05 -4.27
N VAL A 10 -1.12 -13.29 -3.79
CA VAL A 10 -2.33 -13.78 -3.10
C VAL A 10 -2.60 -12.95 -1.84
N LEU A 11 -1.58 -12.67 -1.03
CA LEU A 11 -1.72 -11.84 0.17
C LEU A 11 -2.19 -10.42 -0.20
N PHE A 12 -1.58 -9.81 -1.22
CA PHE A 12 -1.99 -8.49 -1.70
C PHE A 12 -3.44 -8.49 -2.20
N LEU A 13 -3.85 -9.50 -2.95
CA LEU A 13 -5.22 -9.67 -3.43
C LEU A 13 -6.21 -9.88 -2.27
N ALA A 14 -5.82 -10.62 -1.22
CA ALA A 14 -6.66 -10.80 -0.04
C ALA A 14 -6.90 -9.47 0.68
N ILE A 15 -5.87 -8.64 0.84
CA ILE A 15 -5.99 -7.30 1.44
C ILE A 15 -6.86 -6.41 0.55
N LEU A 16 -6.64 -6.42 -0.76
CA LEU A 16 -7.46 -5.67 -1.72
C LEU A 16 -8.93 -6.12 -1.69
N PHE A 17 -9.18 -7.43 -1.56
CA PHE A 17 -10.52 -7.97 -1.43
C PHE A 17 -11.22 -7.47 -0.17
N VAL A 18 -10.55 -7.49 0.98
CA VAL A 18 -11.11 -6.96 2.24
C VAL A 18 -11.48 -5.48 2.06
N MET A 19 -10.57 -4.69 1.49
CA MET A 19 -10.77 -3.28 1.18
C MET A 19 -12.02 -3.05 0.31
N LEU A 20 -12.16 -3.80 -0.79
CA LEU A 20 -13.33 -3.72 -1.68
C LEU A 20 -14.62 -4.17 -0.99
N TYR A 21 -14.59 -5.30 -0.28
CA TYR A 21 -15.75 -5.86 0.39
C TYR A 21 -16.30 -4.90 1.44
N VAL A 22 -15.43 -4.28 2.23
CA VAL A 22 -15.83 -3.25 3.21
C VAL A 22 -16.46 -2.06 2.49
N GLY A 23 -15.88 -1.58 1.38
CA GLY A 23 -16.44 -0.47 0.60
C GLY A 23 -17.81 -0.79 -0.03
N MET A 24 -18.03 -2.03 -0.46
CA MET A 24 -19.30 -2.49 -1.04
C MET A 24 -20.39 -2.71 0.01
N THR A 25 -20.01 -3.12 1.22
CA THR A 25 -20.96 -3.43 2.32
C THR A 25 -21.23 -2.23 3.22
N ASN A 26 -20.39 -1.21 3.19
CA ASN A 26 -20.51 0.02 3.98
C ASN A 26 -20.56 1.23 3.03
N THR A 27 -21.66 1.35 2.28
CA THR A 27 -21.83 2.39 1.26
C THR A 27 -22.18 3.77 1.82
N GLY A 28 -22.43 3.86 3.13
CA GLY A 28 -22.74 5.11 3.80
C GLY A 28 -21.54 6.07 3.85
N ASN A 29 -21.85 7.35 4.06
CA ASN A 29 -20.83 8.34 4.36
C ASN A 29 -20.31 8.12 5.78
N ILE A 30 -19.00 8.23 5.93
CA ILE A 30 -18.34 8.16 7.23
C ILE A 30 -17.65 9.48 7.54
N ARG A 31 -17.68 9.84 8.82
CA ARG A 31 -16.94 10.95 9.38
C ARG A 31 -15.50 10.54 9.62
N PHE A 32 -14.63 10.77 8.65
CA PHE A 32 -13.21 10.47 8.78
C PHE A 32 -12.44 11.66 9.39
N SER A 33 -11.74 11.44 10.50
CA SER A 33 -10.94 12.47 11.15
C SER A 33 -9.46 12.08 11.14
N LEU A 34 -8.64 12.95 10.56
CA LEU A 34 -7.18 12.79 10.54
C LEU A 34 -6.53 14.09 11.02
N PRO A 35 -6.55 14.36 12.34
CA PRO A 35 -6.17 15.66 12.90
C PRO A 35 -4.71 16.05 12.63
N LEU A 36 -3.84 15.07 12.33
CA LEU A 36 -2.46 15.33 11.95
C LEU A 36 -2.32 15.99 10.56
N VAL A 37 -3.32 15.84 9.70
CA VAL A 37 -3.30 16.34 8.32
C VAL A 37 -4.35 17.45 8.11
N TRP A 38 -5.53 17.32 8.72
CA TRP A 38 -6.64 18.25 8.55
C TRP A 38 -7.27 18.66 9.88
N ASN A 39 -7.64 19.93 9.99
CA ASN A 39 -8.32 20.48 11.16
C ASN A 39 -9.83 20.18 11.18
N LYS A 40 -10.38 19.62 10.11
CA LYS A 40 -11.81 19.29 9.98
C LYS A 40 -11.98 17.84 9.50
N PRO A 41 -13.00 17.13 10.02
CA PRO A 41 -13.36 15.82 9.50
C PRO A 41 -13.81 15.90 8.03
N VAL A 42 -13.51 14.85 7.28
CA VAL A 42 -13.96 14.64 5.90
C VAL A 42 -15.14 13.67 5.92
N GLU A 43 -16.26 14.10 5.33
CA GLU A 43 -17.47 13.28 5.17
C GLU A 43 -17.53 12.77 3.75
N GLN A 44 -17.24 11.48 3.54
CA GLN A 44 -17.25 10.83 2.23
C GLN A 44 -17.71 9.37 2.36
N PRO A 45 -18.17 8.73 1.26
CA PRO A 45 -18.45 7.30 1.25
C PRO A 45 -17.26 6.50 1.77
N ALA A 46 -17.52 5.49 2.61
CA ALA A 46 -16.47 4.69 3.24
C ALA A 46 -15.52 4.05 2.20
N ALA A 47 -16.07 3.66 1.05
CA ALA A 47 -15.30 3.14 -0.08
C ALA A 47 -14.16 4.09 -0.52
N LEU A 48 -14.40 5.41 -0.57
CA LEU A 48 -13.39 6.39 -0.97
C LEU A 48 -12.30 6.56 0.10
N ILE A 49 -12.70 6.64 1.37
CA ILE A 49 -11.78 6.80 2.49
C ILE A 49 -10.86 5.58 2.61
N TYR A 50 -11.42 4.38 2.61
CA TYR A 50 -10.62 3.16 2.69
C TYR A 50 -9.71 3.02 1.47
N PHE A 51 -10.17 3.41 0.28
CA PHE A 51 -9.38 3.32 -0.95
C PHE A 51 -8.18 4.25 -0.88
N ALA A 52 -8.38 5.48 -0.39
CA ALA A 52 -7.28 6.43 -0.20
C ALA A 52 -6.22 5.88 0.78
N ILE A 53 -6.64 5.31 1.91
CA ILE A 53 -5.73 4.70 2.89
C ILE A 53 -4.97 3.52 2.27
N PHE A 54 -5.67 2.62 1.57
CA PHE A 54 -5.06 1.50 0.87
C PHE A 54 -4.04 1.98 -0.17
N ALA A 55 -4.41 2.96 -1.00
CA ALA A 55 -3.54 3.51 -2.04
C ALA A 55 -2.25 4.11 -1.46
N VAL A 56 -2.32 4.85 -0.35
CA VAL A 56 -1.14 5.36 0.36
C VAL A 56 -0.23 4.20 0.80
N GLY A 57 -0.81 3.13 1.35
CA GLY A 57 -0.05 1.93 1.72
C GLY A 57 0.61 1.23 0.54
N VAL A 58 -0.09 1.13 -0.60
CA VAL A 58 0.47 0.56 -1.84
C VAL A 58 1.63 1.40 -2.34
N ILE A 59 1.48 2.73 -2.43
CA ILE A 59 2.52 3.65 -2.89
C ILE A 59 3.75 3.58 -1.96
N ALA A 60 3.54 3.61 -0.65
CA ALA A 60 4.64 3.46 0.30
C ALA A 60 5.36 2.11 0.12
N GLY A 61 4.61 1.01 0.04
CA GLY A 61 5.15 -0.33 -0.14
C GLY A 61 5.90 -0.51 -1.46
N THR A 62 5.44 0.09 -2.56
CA THR A 62 6.15 0.05 -3.85
C THR A 62 7.43 0.88 -3.79
N LEU A 63 7.40 2.08 -3.21
CA LEU A 63 8.60 2.91 -3.03
C LEU A 63 9.66 2.21 -2.18
N PHE A 64 9.29 1.56 -1.07
CA PHE A 64 10.23 0.80 -0.24
C PHE A 64 10.82 -0.41 -0.96
N ASN A 65 10.05 -1.10 -1.81
CA ASN A 65 10.57 -2.23 -2.59
C ASN A 65 11.46 -1.79 -3.77
N VAL A 66 11.19 -0.64 -4.38
CA VAL A 66 11.99 -0.10 -5.49
C VAL A 66 13.29 0.53 -5.00
N GLY A 67 13.32 1.11 -3.79
CA GLY A 67 14.50 1.77 -3.20
C GLY A 67 15.59 0.84 -2.64
N GLY A 68 15.32 -0.46 -2.46
CA GLY A 68 16.30 -1.44 -1.94
C GLY A 68 17.40 -1.87 -2.91
N GLY A 69 17.35 -1.39 -4.16
CA GLY A 69 18.29 -1.76 -5.23
C GLY A 69 19.48 -0.81 -5.40
N LYS A 70 20.13 -0.37 -4.31
CA LYS A 70 21.37 0.43 -4.41
C LYS A 70 22.52 -0.28 -3.68
N GLY A 71 23.34 -1.00 -4.44
CA GLY A 71 24.62 -1.50 -3.94
C GLY A 71 25.17 -2.74 -4.65
N SER A 72 25.32 -2.69 -5.97
CA SER A 72 26.39 -3.44 -6.62
C SER A 72 27.72 -2.98 -6.02
N ARG A 73 28.23 -3.70 -5.01
CA ARG A 73 29.65 -3.65 -4.64
C ARG A 73 30.34 -4.79 -5.36
N SER A 74 30.67 -4.54 -6.61
CA SER A 74 31.83 -5.18 -7.22
C SER A 74 32.93 -4.12 -7.29
N PRO A 75 33.89 -4.08 -6.36
CA PRO A 75 35.19 -3.51 -6.65
C PRO A 75 36.03 -4.61 -7.31
N SER A 76 36.24 -4.41 -8.60
CA SER A 76 37.44 -4.73 -9.36
C SER A 76 38.56 -5.45 -8.59
N LYS A 77 38.88 -6.64 -9.06
CA LYS A 77 40.13 -7.36 -8.84
C LYS A 77 41.34 -6.42 -9.04
N SER A 78 42.00 -6.03 -7.96
CA SER A 78 43.36 -5.49 -8.00
C SER A 78 44.31 -6.67 -8.16
N LYS A 79 45.09 -6.67 -9.24
CA LYS A 79 46.24 -7.56 -9.44
C LYS A 79 47.38 -7.03 -8.58
N ASP A 80 47.97 -7.90 -7.77
CA ASP A 80 49.38 -7.87 -7.39
C ASP A 80 50.01 -9.20 -7.84
#